data_AF-A0A926KHT4-F1
#
_entry.id   AF-A0A926KHT4-F1
#
_cell.length_a   1.000
_cell.length_b   1.000
_cell.length_c   1.000
_cell.angle_alpha   90.00
_cell.angle_beta   90.00
_cell.angle_gamma   90.00
#
_symmetry.space_group_name_H-M   'P 1'
#
loop_
_entity.id
_entity.type
_entity.pdbx_description
1 polymer ?
#
loop_
_entity_poly.entity_id
_entity_poly.type
_entity_poly.pdbx_seq_one_letter_code
_entity_poly.pdbx_strand_id
1 'polypeptide(L)'
;MQDVGLIAAIQQRQVEVVSTVERFDGTDVVLADGSRIQPDVVLLATGYTHGLEPLIGHLGVLDGHGRPVVSRGHQAPSAPGMWFLGDTNPISGNLRILRIDSGRIAHAMAHVHRASV
;
A
#
# COMPACT_ATOMS: atom_id res chain seq x y z
N MET A 1 -17.13 -10.89 -4.80
CA MET A 1 -16.84 -9.85 -5.82
C MET A 1 -17.37 -8.54 -5.27
N GLN A 2 -16.53 -7.51 -5.16
CA GLN A 2 -16.89 -6.27 -4.49
C GLN A 2 -17.22 -5.21 -5.54
N ASP A 3 -18.34 -5.39 -6.24
CA ASP A 3 -18.99 -4.29 -6.97
C ASP A 3 -20.24 -3.90 -6.19
N VAL A 4 -20.33 -2.63 -5.81
CA VAL A 4 -21.44 -2.06 -5.06
C VAL A 4 -22.28 -1.09 -5.91
N GLY A 5 -22.04 -1.04 -7.24
CA GLY A 5 -22.85 -0.25 -8.17
C GLY A 5 -22.06 0.43 -9.29
N LEU A 6 -20.74 0.21 -9.39
CA LEU A 6 -19.91 0.84 -10.44
C LEU A 6 -20.33 0.34 -11.83
N ILE A 7 -20.57 -0.97 -11.98
CA ILE A 7 -20.98 -1.53 -13.28
C ILE A 7 -22.30 -0.92 -13.76
N ALA A 8 -23.28 -0.82 -12.85
CA ALA A 8 -24.57 -0.21 -13.16
C ALA A 8 -24.42 1.27 -13.56
N ALA A 9 -23.59 2.03 -12.83
CA ALA A 9 -23.34 3.44 -13.14
C ALA A 9 -22.69 3.64 -14.52
N ILE A 10 -21.77 2.76 -14.91
CA ILE A 10 -21.17 2.76 -16.25
C ILE A 10 -22.24 2.46 -17.32
N GLN A 11 -23.04 1.42 -17.13
CA GLN A 11 -24.11 1.04 -18.07
C GLN A 11 -25.16 2.15 -18.24
N GLN A 12 -25.46 2.89 -17.17
CA GLN A 12 -26.37 4.03 -17.16
C GLN A 12 -25.73 5.33 -17.64
N ARG A 13 -24.44 5.32 -18.01
CA ARG A 13 -23.65 6.50 -18.41
C ARG A 13 -23.58 7.60 -17.33
N GLN A 14 -23.74 7.23 -16.06
CA GLN A 14 -23.46 8.11 -14.93
C GLN A 14 -21.96 8.20 -14.65
N VAL A 15 -21.20 7.16 -15.04
CA VAL A 15 -19.74 7.14 -15.02
C VAL A 15 -19.25 6.89 -16.44
N GLU A 16 -18.42 7.81 -16.93
CA GLU A 16 -17.72 7.67 -18.20
C GLU A 16 -16.29 7.17 -17.96
N VAL A 17 -15.90 6.10 -18.65
CA VAL A 17 -14.53 5.59 -18.64
C VAL A 17 -13.77 6.28 -19.76
N VAL A 18 -12.70 6.99 -19.42
CA VAL A 18 -11.89 7.77 -20.35
C VAL A 18 -10.47 7.25 -20.43
N SER A 19 -9.71 7.71 -21.43
CA SER A 19 -8.28 7.40 -21.55
C SER A 19 -7.49 8.02 -20.39
N THR A 20 -6.29 7.49 -20.12
CA THR A 20 -5.41 7.95 -19.04
C THR A 20 -5.13 9.44 -19.16
N VAL A 21 -5.16 10.16 -18.03
CA VAL A 21 -4.75 11.57 -17.98
C VAL A 21 -3.27 11.68 -18.33
N GLU A 22 -2.95 12.47 -19.37
CA GLU A 22 -1.58 12.75 -19.80
C GLU A 22 -1.04 14.03 -19.14
N ARG A 23 -1.84 15.11 -19.16
CA ARG A 23 -1.48 16.39 -18.52
C ARG A 23 -2.70 17.26 -18.21
N PHE A 24 -2.48 18.26 -17.38
CA PHE A 24 -3.38 19.39 -17.22
C PHE A 24 -2.89 20.56 -18.08
N ASP A 25 -3.80 21.24 -18.77
CA ASP A 25 -3.53 22.38 -19.65
C ASP A 25 -4.55 23.49 -19.34
N GLY A 26 -4.23 24.32 -18.35
CA GLY A 26 -5.19 25.26 -17.79
C GLY A 26 -6.36 24.54 -17.11
N THR A 27 -7.58 24.77 -17.60
CA THR A 27 -8.80 24.08 -17.16
C THR A 27 -9.04 22.76 -17.88
N ASP A 28 -8.29 22.47 -18.94
CA ASP A 28 -8.41 21.21 -19.67
C ASP A 28 -7.61 20.10 -18.99
N VAL A 29 -8.17 18.90 -19.03
CA VAL A 29 -7.44 17.65 -18.83
C VAL A 29 -7.24 17.01 -20.19
N VAL A 30 -5.99 16.83 -20.59
CA VAL A 30 -5.62 16.19 -21.85
C VAL A 30 -5.42 14.71 -21.58
N LEU A 31 -6.12 13.88 -22.35
CA LEU A 31 -6.08 12.44 -22.23
C LEU A 31 -5.12 11.83 -23.24
N ALA A 32 -4.63 10.63 -22.97
CA ALA A 32 -3.59 9.98 -23.79
C ALA A 32 -4.05 9.60 -25.21
N ASP A 33 -5.34 9.68 -25.51
CA ASP A 33 -5.89 9.56 -26.86
C ASP A 33 -5.94 10.89 -27.63
N GLY A 34 -5.46 11.98 -27.02
CA GLY A 34 -5.45 13.34 -27.57
C GLY A 34 -6.73 14.13 -27.33
N SER A 35 -7.77 13.52 -26.74
CA SER A 35 -9.00 14.24 -26.38
C SER A 35 -8.80 15.16 -25.17
N ARG A 36 -9.72 16.11 -25.01
CA ARG A 36 -9.70 17.11 -23.93
C ARG A 36 -11.05 17.12 -23.22
N ILE A 37 -11.01 17.15 -21.89
CA ILE A 37 -12.20 17.29 -21.04
C ILE A 37 -12.02 18.45 -20.06
N GLN A 38 -13.12 19.07 -19.62
CA GLN A 38 -13.12 20.19 -18.67
C GLN A 38 -13.96 19.83 -17.44
N PRO A 39 -13.41 19.06 -16.48
CA PRO A 39 -14.13 18.73 -15.26
C PRO A 39 -14.18 19.94 -14.32
N ASP A 40 -15.31 20.12 -13.63
CA ASP A 40 -15.43 21.14 -12.58
C ASP A 40 -14.53 20.84 -11.38
N VAL A 41 -14.30 19.55 -11.10
CA VAL A 41 -13.53 19.06 -9.96
C VAL A 41 -12.69 17.86 -10.35
N VAL A 42 -11.44 17.83 -9.88
CA VAL A 42 -10.53 16.69 -10.00
C VAL A 42 -10.29 16.09 -8.62
N LEU A 43 -10.64 14.81 -8.45
CA LEU A 43 -10.42 14.08 -7.20
C LEU A 43 -9.23 13.13 -7.36
N LEU A 44 -8.17 13.35 -6.57
CA LEU A 44 -6.99 12.50 -6.56
C LEU A 44 -7.21 11.28 -5.66
N ALA A 45 -7.71 10.20 -6.24
CA ALA A 45 -7.91 8.91 -5.56
C ALA A 45 -6.70 7.97 -5.76
N THR A 46 -5.47 8.50 -5.71
CA THR A 46 -4.23 7.77 -6.06
C THR A 46 -3.65 6.91 -4.93
N GLY A 47 -4.32 6.84 -3.78
CA GLY A 47 -3.89 6.02 -2.63
C GLY A 47 -2.80 6.68 -1.78
N TYR A 48 -1.96 5.87 -1.13
CA TYR A 48 -0.88 6.30 -0.25
C TYR A 48 0.39 5.46 -0.49
N THR A 49 1.55 6.01 -0.15
CA THR A 49 2.82 5.27 -0.09
C THR A 49 3.02 4.67 1.31
N HIS A 50 3.93 3.70 1.45
CA HIS A 50 4.29 3.14 2.75
C HIS A 50 4.87 4.20 3.70
N GLY A 51 5.63 5.16 3.16
CA GLY A 51 6.10 6.34 3.91
C GLY A 51 7.12 6.00 5.00
N LEU A 52 7.73 4.82 4.94
CA LEU A 52 8.70 4.33 5.92
C LEU A 52 10.13 4.78 5.59
N GLU A 53 10.41 5.12 4.33
CA GLU A 53 11.74 5.44 3.83
C GLU A 53 12.40 6.60 4.60
N PRO A 54 11.73 7.72 4.90
CA PRO A 54 12.33 8.81 5.68
C PRO A 54 12.60 8.43 7.14
N LEU A 55 11.87 7.46 7.69
CA LEU A 55 11.96 7.08 9.11
C LEU A 55 13.03 6.01 9.34
N ILE A 56 13.05 4.99 8.49
CA ILE A 56 13.84 3.76 8.72
C ILE A 56 14.57 3.26 7.46
N GLY A 57 14.48 3.96 6.32
CA GLY A 57 15.14 3.54 5.08
C GLY A 57 16.66 3.42 5.20
N HIS A 58 17.27 4.24 6.04
CA HIS A 58 18.71 4.21 6.34
C HIS A 58 19.17 2.91 7.03
N LEU A 59 18.27 2.09 7.56
CA LEU A 59 18.59 0.80 8.19
C LEU A 59 18.75 -0.33 7.17
N GLY A 60 18.51 -0.08 5.87
CA GLY A 60 18.60 -1.10 4.83
C GLY A 60 17.56 -2.21 4.97
N VAL A 61 16.43 -1.91 5.62
CA VAL A 61 15.35 -2.87 5.92
C VAL A 61 14.18 -2.80 4.95
N LEU A 62 14.21 -1.88 3.98
CA LEU A 62 13.13 -1.67 3.01
C LEU A 62 13.57 -2.06 1.59
N ASP A 63 12.64 -2.57 0.78
CA ASP A 63 12.84 -2.85 -0.64
C ASP A 63 12.67 -1.57 -1.49
N GLY A 64 12.82 -1.70 -2.81
CA GLY A 64 12.67 -0.59 -3.76
C GLY A 64 11.27 0.02 -3.83
N HIS A 65 10.28 -0.58 -3.16
CA HIS A 65 8.91 -0.08 -3.04
C HIS A 65 8.58 0.42 -1.62
N GLY A 66 9.58 0.54 -0.75
CA GLY A 66 9.40 1.02 0.62
C GLY A 66 8.84 -0.03 1.59
N ARG A 67 8.78 -1.31 1.20
CA ARG A 67 8.26 -2.40 2.03
C ARG A 67 9.36 -3.06 2.85
N PRO A 68 9.11 -3.49 4.09
CA PRO A 68 10.06 -4.28 4.85
C PRO A 68 10.45 -5.58 4.12
N VAL A 69 11.75 -5.85 4.05
CA VAL A 69 12.31 -7.05 3.39
C VAL A 69 12.12 -8.33 4.21
N VAL A 70 11.78 -8.19 5.49
CA VAL A 70 11.48 -9.29 6.41
C VAL A 70 10.08 -9.14 7.00
N SER A 71 9.47 -10.26 7.36
CA SER A 71 8.16 -10.29 8.01
C SER A 71 8.03 -11.48 8.95
N ARG A 72 6.93 -11.54 9.71
CA ARG A 72 6.48 -12.74 10.44
C ARG A 72 7.52 -13.28 11.43
N GLY A 73 7.92 -12.49 12.41
CA GLY A 73 8.87 -12.90 13.46
C GLY A 73 10.35 -12.95 13.04
N HIS A 74 10.65 -12.81 11.75
CA HIS A 74 12.01 -12.66 11.25
C HIS A 74 12.53 -11.23 11.47
N GLN A 75 13.85 -11.10 11.56
CA GLN A 75 14.56 -9.84 11.71
C GLN A 75 15.53 -9.65 10.55
N ALA A 76 15.75 -8.40 10.16
CA ALA A 76 16.80 -8.08 9.20
C ALA A 76 18.16 -8.14 9.93
N PRO A 77 19.21 -8.71 9.32
CA PRO A 77 20.54 -8.73 9.92
C PRO A 77 21.07 -7.33 10.24
N SER A 78 20.68 -6.32 9.46
CA SER A 78 21.05 -4.92 9.66
C SER A 78 20.29 -4.21 10.78
N ALA A 79 19.20 -4.81 11.31
CA ALA A 79 18.39 -4.23 12.37
C ALA A 79 17.87 -5.29 13.37
N PRO A 80 18.75 -5.88 14.20
CA PRO A 80 18.31 -6.74 15.30
C PRO A 80 17.40 -5.99 16.28
N GLY A 81 16.38 -6.67 16.80
CA GLY A 81 15.37 -6.09 17.70
C GLY A 81 14.25 -5.33 17.00
N MET A 82 14.22 -5.33 15.65
CA MET A 82 13.16 -4.70 14.88
C MET A 82 12.27 -5.76 14.21
N TRP A 83 10.95 -5.57 14.31
CA TRP A 83 9.94 -6.43 13.69
C TRP A 83 8.87 -5.60 13.00
N PHE A 84 8.30 -6.14 11.92
CA PHE A 84 7.27 -5.51 11.12
C PHE A 84 5.95 -6.26 11.21
N LEU A 85 4.87 -5.51 11.42
CA LEU A 85 3.50 -6.04 11.50
C LEU A 85 2.57 -5.13 10.71
N GLY A 86 1.71 -5.73 9.87
CA GLY A 86 0.68 -4.99 9.13
C GLY A 86 1.08 -4.46 7.76
N ASP A 87 2.28 -4.76 7.29
CA ASP A 87 2.75 -4.29 5.97
C ASP A 87 2.31 -5.18 4.78
N THR A 88 1.66 -6.32 5.05
CA THR A 88 1.23 -7.23 3.98
C THR A 88 -0.18 -6.90 3.48
N ASN A 89 -0.58 -7.39 2.30
CA ASN A 89 -1.98 -7.36 1.85
C ASN A 89 -2.44 -8.76 1.38
N PRO A 90 -2.77 -9.66 2.33
CA PRO A 90 -3.10 -11.04 2.03
C PRO A 90 -4.57 -11.18 1.62
N ILE A 91 -4.84 -12.07 0.65
CA ILE A 91 -6.21 -12.40 0.21
C ILE A 91 -7.10 -12.88 1.37
N SER A 92 -6.49 -13.50 2.39
CA SER A 92 -7.19 -13.97 3.60
C SER A 92 -7.62 -12.86 4.57
N GLY A 93 -7.31 -11.59 4.26
CA GLY A 93 -7.65 -10.41 5.05
C GLY A 93 -6.59 -10.03 6.08
N ASN A 94 -6.35 -8.72 6.18
CA ASN A 94 -5.28 -8.17 7.03
C ASN A 94 -5.46 -8.50 8.50
N LEU A 95 -6.68 -8.39 9.05
CA LEU A 95 -6.93 -8.62 10.48
C LEU A 95 -6.56 -10.05 10.92
N ARG A 96 -6.86 -11.05 10.07
CA ARG A 96 -6.51 -12.44 10.35
C ARG A 96 -4.99 -12.63 10.39
N ILE A 97 -4.29 -12.06 9.41
CA ILE A 97 -2.84 -12.19 9.30
C ILE A 97 -2.12 -11.40 10.38
N LEU A 98 -2.59 -10.20 10.73
CA LEU A 98 -2.11 -9.40 11.85
C LEU A 98 -2.08 -10.20 13.16
N ARG A 99 -3.18 -10.91 13.47
CA ARG A 99 -3.25 -11.77 14.67
C ARG A 99 -2.24 -12.93 14.64
N ILE A 100 -2.02 -13.53 13.48
CA ILE A 100 -1.08 -14.65 13.34
C ILE A 100 0.36 -14.14 13.49
N ASP A 101 0.69 -13.04 12.84
CA ASP A 101 2.04 -12.50 12.81
C ASP A 101 2.42 -11.86 14.15
N SER A 102 1.48 -11.25 14.87
CA SER A 102 1.74 -10.76 16.23
C SER A 102 2.17 -11.89 17.17
N GLY A 103 1.53 -13.07 17.08
CA GLY A 103 1.93 -14.24 17.85
C GLY A 103 3.34 -14.75 17.50
N ARG A 104 3.69 -14.73 16.21
CA ARG A 104 5.04 -15.12 15.76
C ARG A 104 6.11 -14.14 16.22
N ILE A 105 5.82 -12.85 16.14
CA ILE A 105 6.71 -11.79 16.64
C ILE A 105 6.90 -11.93 18.15
N ALA A 106 5.83 -12.07 18.92
CA ALA A 106 5.92 -12.26 20.37
C ALA A 106 6.77 -13.49 20.75
N HIS A 107 6.60 -14.60 20.04
CA HIS A 107 7.42 -15.80 20.27
C HIS A 107 8.90 -15.55 19.95
N ALA A 108 9.20 -14.89 18.83
CA ALA A 108 10.57 -14.53 18.46
C ALA A 108 11.22 -13.58 19.48
N MET A 109 10.48 -12.57 19.94
CA MET A 109 10.93 -11.64 20.98
C MET A 109 11.28 -12.37 22.28
N ALA A 110 10.43 -13.30 22.73
CA ALA A 110 10.68 -14.07 23.94
C ALA A 110 11.95 -14.95 23.84
N HIS A 111 12.22 -15.54 22.67
CA HIS A 111 13.46 -16.30 22.44
C HIS A 111 14.71 -15.43 22.49
N VAL A 112 14.69 -14.27 21.83
CA VAL A 112 15.82 -13.32 21.85
C VAL A 112 16.09 -12.81 23.27
N HIS A 113 15.04 -12.48 24.01
CA HIS A 113 15.17 -12.01 25.39
C HIS A 113 15.83 -13.05 26.29
N ARG A 114 15.42 -14.32 26.19
CA ARG A 114 16.03 -15.42 26.96
C ARG A 114 17.48 -15.69 26.60
N ALA A 115 17.88 -15.47 25.35
CA ALA A 115 19.27 -15.65 24.92
C ALA A 115 20.20 -14.51 25.35
N SER A 116 19.63 -13.39 25.82
CA SER A 116 20.37 -12.18 26.24
C SER A 116 20.53 -12.08 27.77
N VAL A 117 19.97 -13.04 28.52
CA VAL A 117 20.02 -13.17 30.00
C VAL A 117 20.82 -14.43 30.34
#